data_AF-A0A2E6XRZ3-F1
#
_entry.id   AF-A0A2E6XRZ3-F1
#
_cell.length_a   1.000
_cell.length_b   1.000
_cell.length_c   1.000
_cell.angle_alpha   90.00
_cell.angle_beta   90.00
_cell.angle_gamma   90.00
#
_symmetry.space_group_name_H-M   'P 1'
#
loop_
_entity.id
_entity.type
_entity.pdbx_description
1 polymer ?
#
loop_
_entity_poly.entity_id
_entity_poly.type
_entity_poly.pdbx_seq_one_letter_code
_entity_poly.pdbx_strand_id
1 'polypeptide(L)'
;MPRIEIELTSNRDDGSWTWRAAGAREPRGAVDATLLPDGVSVGDLLRAETEQFMDGIEITAVLAPKEGSGKPDLLEILGSGRNEPDVVTTLAKKGRSGRREDRPRRDGDSRGRRREDKKGSSRRREGAERRGSSDKDRGGDFKTSGKGGDRRRSRKGSGGDNRRSPAKVAAPRPKRLRPRRKHLKAALAVLPDEMSLIGQHLARGGIPSLRDAITAQNKAATEAGEPEIPVDLLLQLAERLQPNLRTADWHDRAEAALAGIAEVDLRDIRSVVVAAETAARTDETRELAESLREGLTARVDHEHAEWANEVRTTLDNGRIVRALRLSSRPPKAGSPLPSAELERLAEAANSSLTSQVSQDRWATIIDAVALSPVHLRVVPEGMPAEPAEELLEVVRRVSMNVPDVAASFGIEPTPPRRNRRPRRPAAS
;
A
#
# COMPACT_ATOMS: atom_id res chain seq x y z
N MET A 1 -1.79 16.28 -21.74
CA MET A 1 -2.54 17.32 -21.03
C MET A 1 -3.67 16.67 -20.24
N PRO A 2 -4.05 17.20 -19.07
CA PRO A 2 -5.18 16.69 -18.30
C PRO A 2 -6.50 16.88 -19.06
N ARG A 3 -7.36 15.86 -19.02
CA ARG A 3 -8.65 15.84 -19.72
C ARG A 3 -9.79 15.76 -18.72
N ILE A 4 -10.83 16.56 -18.94
CA ILE A 4 -12.02 16.59 -18.09
C ILE A 4 -13.29 16.53 -18.94
N GLU A 5 -14.40 16.15 -18.33
CA GLU A 5 -15.73 16.31 -18.89
C GLU A 5 -16.34 17.60 -18.36
N ILE A 6 -16.83 18.44 -19.27
CA ILE A 6 -17.43 19.73 -18.98
C ILE A 6 -18.87 19.76 -19.47
N GLU A 7 -19.70 20.55 -18.81
CA GLU A 7 -21.06 20.86 -19.22
C GLU A 7 -21.18 22.35 -19.50
N LEU A 8 -21.74 22.72 -20.65
CA LEU A 8 -22.00 24.11 -21.01
C LEU A 8 -23.21 24.65 -20.24
N THR A 9 -23.05 25.76 -19.52
CA THR A 9 -24.09 26.28 -18.61
C THR A 9 -24.79 27.52 -19.11
N SER A 10 -24.12 28.37 -19.90
CA SER A 10 -24.75 29.54 -20.55
C SER A 10 -23.87 30.05 -21.69
N ASN A 11 -24.50 30.70 -22.67
CA ASN A 11 -23.83 31.46 -23.72
C ASN A 11 -23.91 32.95 -23.36
N ARG A 12 -22.77 33.66 -23.38
CA ARG A 12 -22.69 35.08 -23.07
C ARG A 12 -22.68 35.92 -24.34
N ASP A 13 -23.15 37.15 -24.23
CA ASP A 13 -23.26 38.09 -25.36
C ASP A 13 -21.88 38.51 -25.94
N ASP A 14 -20.79 38.20 -25.25
CA ASP A 14 -19.40 38.42 -25.67
C ASP A 14 -18.82 37.30 -26.56
N GLY A 15 -19.62 36.26 -26.87
CA GLY A 15 -19.21 35.11 -27.67
C GLY A 15 -18.47 34.02 -26.88
N SER A 16 -18.37 34.14 -25.55
CA SER A 16 -17.83 33.10 -24.68
C SER A 16 -18.94 32.25 -24.05
N TRP A 17 -18.62 30.99 -23.76
CA TRP A 17 -19.54 30.07 -23.08
C TRP A 17 -19.06 29.78 -21.67
N THR A 18 -19.97 29.77 -20.70
CA THR A 18 -19.63 29.30 -19.36
C THR A 18 -19.73 27.79 -19.28
N TRP A 19 -18.82 27.17 -18.53
CA TRP A 19 -18.81 25.72 -18.34
C TRP A 19 -18.68 25.36 -16.86
N ARG A 20 -19.12 24.15 -16.51
CA ARG A 20 -18.86 23.50 -15.21
C ARG A 20 -18.28 22.12 -15.45
N ALA A 21 -17.54 21.56 -14.50
CA ALA A 21 -17.19 20.14 -14.58
C ALA A 21 -18.48 19.30 -14.54
N ALA A 22 -18.56 18.22 -15.32
CA ALA A 22 -19.73 17.34 -15.36
C ALA A 22 -20.14 16.90 -13.94
N GLY A 23 -21.38 17.20 -13.54
CA GLY A 23 -21.90 16.91 -12.19
C GLY A 23 -21.53 17.91 -11.08
N ALA A 24 -20.75 18.97 -11.36
CA ALA A 24 -20.46 20.04 -10.41
C ALA A 24 -21.62 21.04 -10.29
N ARG A 25 -21.85 21.65 -9.13
CA ARG A 25 -23.00 22.55 -8.91
C ARG A 25 -22.78 23.99 -9.35
N GLU A 26 -21.53 24.42 -9.47
CA GLU A 26 -21.13 25.80 -9.80
C GLU A 26 -20.30 25.86 -11.09
N PRO A 27 -20.45 26.91 -11.90
CA PRO A 27 -19.63 27.14 -13.09
C PRO A 27 -18.16 27.33 -12.69
N ARG A 28 -17.25 26.75 -13.47
CA ARG A 28 -15.80 26.75 -13.21
C ARG A 28 -15.01 27.71 -14.08
N GLY A 29 -15.56 28.16 -15.21
CA GLY A 29 -14.85 29.08 -16.09
C GLY A 29 -15.63 29.43 -17.36
N ALA A 30 -14.95 30.12 -18.28
CA ALA A 30 -15.43 30.41 -19.62
C ALA A 30 -14.59 29.67 -20.68
N VAL A 31 -15.16 29.40 -21.84
CA VAL A 31 -14.52 28.81 -23.02
C VAL A 31 -14.91 29.63 -24.25
N ASP A 32 -13.95 29.85 -25.13
CA ASP A 32 -14.17 30.55 -26.40
C ASP A 32 -15.05 29.70 -27.34
N ALA A 33 -16.06 30.31 -27.98
CA ALA A 33 -16.93 29.62 -28.91
C ALA A 33 -16.21 28.99 -30.10
N THR A 34 -15.03 29.52 -30.49
CA THR A 34 -14.22 28.97 -31.59
C THR A 34 -13.66 27.58 -31.30
N LEU A 35 -13.57 27.20 -30.02
CA LEU A 35 -13.13 25.87 -29.60
C LEU A 35 -14.27 24.86 -29.53
N LEU A 36 -15.53 25.30 -29.64
CA LEU A 36 -16.71 24.45 -29.54
C LEU A 36 -17.13 23.90 -30.92
N PRO A 37 -17.62 22.66 -31.00
CA PRO A 37 -18.18 22.13 -32.23
C PRO A 37 -19.47 22.85 -32.63
N ASP A 38 -19.78 22.89 -33.92
CA ASP A 38 -20.98 23.54 -34.45
C ASP A 38 -22.26 22.87 -33.91
N GLY A 39 -23.25 23.68 -33.50
CA GLY A 39 -24.56 23.20 -33.04
C GLY A 39 -24.67 22.87 -31.55
N VAL A 40 -23.69 23.24 -30.72
CA VAL A 40 -23.73 23.07 -29.26
C VAL A 40 -24.86 23.87 -28.58
N SER A 41 -25.44 23.26 -27.55
CA SER A 41 -26.50 23.84 -26.72
C SER A 41 -26.13 23.85 -25.24
N VAL A 42 -26.83 24.68 -24.46
CA VAL A 42 -26.70 24.69 -22.99
C VAL A 42 -27.14 23.33 -22.45
N GLY A 43 -26.30 22.70 -21.62
CA GLY A 43 -26.48 21.36 -21.05
C GLY A 43 -25.66 20.27 -21.74
N ASP A 44 -24.98 20.57 -22.85
CA ASP A 44 -24.17 19.58 -23.55
C ASP A 44 -22.92 19.19 -22.76
N LEU A 45 -22.66 17.88 -22.70
CA LEU A 45 -21.49 17.29 -22.07
C LEU A 45 -20.39 17.06 -23.11
N LEU A 46 -19.29 17.79 -22.97
CA LEU A 46 -18.16 17.77 -23.88
C LEU A 46 -16.89 17.34 -23.16
N ARG A 47 -15.97 16.71 -23.88
CA ARG A 47 -14.67 16.33 -23.32
C ARG A 47 -13.64 17.38 -23.71
N ALA A 48 -13.03 18.02 -22.72
CA ALA A 48 -12.08 19.09 -22.93
C ALA A 48 -10.68 18.74 -22.44
N GLU A 49 -9.66 19.18 -23.16
CA GLU A 49 -8.29 19.27 -22.67
C GLU A 49 -8.13 20.59 -21.91
N THR A 50 -7.45 20.53 -20.78
CA THR A 50 -7.33 21.67 -19.87
C THR A 50 -5.88 21.91 -19.48
N GLU A 51 -5.61 23.16 -19.14
CA GLU A 51 -4.37 23.58 -18.51
C GLU A 51 -4.69 24.32 -17.20
N GLN A 52 -3.88 24.08 -16.16
CA GLN A 52 -4.09 24.67 -14.84
C GLN A 52 -3.09 25.81 -14.66
N PHE A 53 -3.60 27.03 -14.56
CA PHE A 53 -2.83 28.23 -14.25
C PHE A 53 -3.13 28.73 -12.84
N MET A 54 -2.35 29.70 -12.36
CA MET A 54 -2.58 30.32 -11.04
C MET A 54 -3.96 30.98 -10.93
N ASP A 55 -4.54 31.42 -12.06
CA ASP A 55 -5.82 32.14 -12.12
C ASP A 55 -7.02 31.24 -12.44
N GLY A 56 -6.83 29.93 -12.62
CA GLY A 56 -7.92 28.98 -12.86
C GLY A 56 -7.61 27.86 -13.85
N ILE A 57 -8.66 27.19 -14.32
CA ILE A 57 -8.59 26.12 -15.33
C ILE A 57 -9.00 26.71 -16.66
N GLU A 58 -8.12 26.66 -17.65
CA GLU A 58 -8.39 27.10 -19.01
C GLU A 58 -8.62 25.89 -19.92
N ILE A 59 -9.60 25.96 -20.81
CA ILE A 59 -9.87 24.93 -21.82
C ILE A 59 -9.06 25.27 -23.06
N THR A 60 -8.13 24.39 -23.42
CA THR A 60 -7.23 24.58 -24.57
C THR A 60 -7.74 23.89 -25.84
N ALA A 61 -8.54 22.83 -25.70
CA ALA A 61 -9.20 22.18 -26.83
C ALA A 61 -10.45 21.40 -26.39
N VAL A 62 -11.48 21.37 -27.22
CA VAL A 62 -12.66 20.51 -27.02
C VAL A 62 -12.65 19.38 -28.05
N LEU A 63 -12.71 18.15 -27.56
CA LEU A 63 -12.73 16.95 -28.39
C LEU A 63 -14.16 16.73 -28.89
N ALA A 64 -14.30 16.39 -30.18
CA ALA A 64 -15.58 16.03 -30.76
C ALA A 64 -16.27 14.93 -29.93
N PRO A 65 -17.61 15.02 -29.74
CA PRO A 65 -18.35 14.01 -29.01
C PRO A 65 -18.10 12.66 -29.67
N LYS A 66 -17.69 11.68 -28.86
CA LYS A 66 -17.55 10.30 -29.34
C LYS A 66 -18.94 9.87 -29.79
N GLU A 67 -19.13 9.62 -31.10
CA GLU A 67 -20.39 9.11 -31.63
C GLU A 67 -20.86 7.97 -30.74
N GLY A 68 -21.96 8.23 -30.02
CA GLY A 68 -22.60 7.20 -29.21
C GLY A 68 -23.05 6.12 -30.16
N SER A 69 -22.40 4.97 -30.14
CA SER A 69 -22.99 3.77 -30.73
C SER A 69 -24.31 3.56 -30.01
N GLY A 70 -25.44 3.89 -30.66
CA GLY A 70 -26.79 3.86 -30.11
C GLY A 70 -27.30 2.45 -29.82
N LYS A 71 -26.48 1.62 -29.19
CA LYS A 71 -26.84 0.30 -28.69
C LYS A 71 -26.74 0.36 -27.17
N PRO A 72 -27.80 -0.03 -26.43
CA PRO A 72 -27.68 -0.18 -24.98
C PRO A 72 -26.53 -1.15 -24.68
N ASP A 73 -25.81 -0.91 -23.59
CA ASP A 73 -24.75 -1.79 -23.08
C ASP A 73 -25.34 -3.18 -22.76
N LEU A 74 -25.40 -4.03 -23.78
CA LEU A 74 -25.76 -5.43 -23.66
C LEU A 74 -24.50 -6.17 -23.21
N LEU A 75 -24.55 -6.78 -22.02
CA LEU A 75 -23.53 -7.72 -21.58
C LEU A 75 -23.56 -8.95 -22.49
N GLU A 76 -22.70 -8.95 -23.52
CA GLU A 76 -22.53 -10.08 -24.40
C GLU A 76 -21.74 -11.17 -23.66
N ILE A 77 -22.47 -12.14 -23.11
CA ILE A 77 -21.89 -13.36 -22.55
C ILE A 77 -21.36 -14.19 -23.73
N LEU A 78 -20.07 -14.09 -24.00
CA LEU A 78 -19.37 -15.01 -24.87
C LEU A 78 -19.33 -16.38 -24.17
N GLY A 79 -20.31 -17.23 -24.46
CA GLY A 79 -20.24 -18.66 -24.16
C GLY A 79 -18.94 -19.21 -24.74
N SER A 80 -18.28 -20.10 -24.00
CA SER A 80 -16.91 -20.60 -24.26
C SER A 80 -16.72 -21.37 -25.58
N GLY A 81 -17.71 -21.39 -26.48
CA GLY A 81 -17.68 -22.13 -27.76
C GLY A 81 -17.51 -23.64 -27.59
N ARG A 82 -17.60 -24.14 -26.35
CA ARG A 82 -17.44 -25.55 -26.01
C ARG A 82 -18.78 -26.10 -25.59
N ASN A 83 -19.23 -27.11 -26.33
CA ASN A 83 -20.35 -27.95 -25.97
C ASN A 83 -19.88 -28.90 -24.87
N GLU A 84 -19.83 -28.42 -23.63
CA GLU A 84 -19.61 -29.28 -22.46
C GLU A 84 -20.97 -29.80 -21.98
N PRO A 85 -21.12 -31.12 -21.76
CA PRO A 85 -22.40 -31.70 -21.36
C PRO A 85 -22.82 -31.22 -19.97
N ASP A 86 -24.12 -30.96 -19.81
CA ASP A 86 -24.73 -30.50 -18.56
C ASP A 86 -24.36 -31.40 -17.37
N VAL A 87 -23.80 -30.78 -16.33
CA VAL A 87 -23.42 -31.47 -15.10
C VAL A 87 -24.67 -31.75 -14.27
N VAL A 88 -25.26 -32.94 -14.45
CA VAL A 88 -26.31 -33.47 -13.57
C VAL A 88 -25.63 -34.12 -12.37
N THR A 89 -25.60 -33.44 -11.22
CA THR A 89 -25.13 -34.06 -9.97
C THR A 89 -26.19 -35.02 -9.44
N THR A 90 -25.94 -36.32 -9.57
CA THR A 90 -26.73 -37.37 -8.91
C THR A 90 -26.07 -37.74 -7.58
N LEU A 91 -26.85 -37.65 -6.49
CA LEU A 91 -26.44 -38.06 -5.14
C LEU A 91 -26.28 -39.59 -5.08
N ALA A 92 -25.08 -40.06 -4.73
CA ALA A 92 -24.79 -41.49 -4.60
C ALA A 92 -25.43 -42.11 -3.33
N LYS A 93 -26.06 -43.27 -3.52
CA LYS A 93 -26.69 -44.11 -2.50
C LYS A 93 -25.68 -44.90 -1.65
N LYS A 94 -26.07 -45.14 -0.41
CA LYS A 94 -25.45 -45.97 0.63
C LYS A 94 -25.69 -47.48 0.41
N GLY A 95 -24.68 -48.32 0.70
CA GLY A 95 -24.79 -49.77 1.00
C GLY A 95 -23.60 -50.59 0.46
N ARG A 96 -23.26 -51.81 0.92
CA ARG A 96 -23.19 -52.51 2.21
C ARG A 96 -22.35 -53.79 1.95
N SER A 97 -21.37 -54.08 2.82
CA SER A 97 -20.74 -55.37 3.22
C SER A 97 -20.23 -56.43 2.23
N GLY A 98 -19.08 -57.05 2.57
CA GLY A 98 -18.71 -58.45 2.24
C GLY A 98 -17.19 -58.70 2.18
N ARG A 99 -16.51 -58.95 3.31
CA ARG A 99 -16.09 -60.26 3.89
C ARG A 99 -14.92 -60.96 3.17
N ARG A 100 -13.78 -61.10 3.87
CA ARG A 100 -12.98 -62.34 3.99
C ARG A 100 -12.25 -62.38 5.35
N GLU A 101 -12.41 -63.52 6.02
CA GLU A 101 -11.79 -64.02 7.27
C GLU A 101 -10.25 -64.18 7.13
N ASP A 102 -9.39 -64.24 8.17
CA ASP A 102 -9.36 -65.15 9.34
C ASP A 102 -8.45 -64.65 10.50
N ARG A 103 -9.03 -64.61 11.73
CA ARG A 103 -8.60 -65.07 13.10
C ARG A 103 -7.13 -64.92 13.66
N PRO A 104 -6.89 -65.04 15.00
CA PRO A 104 -7.75 -64.74 16.18
C PRO A 104 -7.06 -64.07 17.41
N ARG A 105 -7.90 -63.37 18.22
CA ARG A 105 -8.03 -63.28 19.70
C ARG A 105 -6.82 -63.03 20.63
N ARG A 106 -6.95 -61.98 21.48
CA ARG A 106 -6.74 -62.06 22.94
C ARG A 106 -7.50 -60.96 23.70
N ASP A 107 -8.40 -61.39 24.59
CA ASP A 107 -8.89 -60.87 25.89
C ASP A 107 -8.78 -59.35 26.19
N GLY A 108 -9.75 -58.65 26.77
CA GLY A 108 -10.85 -59.04 27.64
C GLY A 108 -10.97 -57.99 28.77
N ASP A 109 -12.22 -57.71 29.19
CA ASP A 109 -12.64 -56.87 30.33
C ASP A 109 -12.41 -55.34 30.27
N SER A 110 -13.23 -54.46 30.84
CA SER A 110 -14.61 -54.40 31.35
C SER A 110 -14.64 -53.24 32.35
N ARG A 111 -15.80 -52.58 32.45
CA ARG A 111 -16.28 -51.75 33.59
C ARG A 111 -15.71 -50.34 33.71
N GLY A 112 -16.59 -49.39 33.41
CA GLY A 112 -16.50 -48.04 33.94
C GLY A 112 -16.85 -47.96 35.43
N ARG A 113 -16.62 -46.77 36.01
CA ARG A 113 -17.54 -46.11 36.94
C ARG A 113 -17.10 -44.67 37.17
N ARG A 114 -18.12 -43.89 37.44
CA ARG A 114 -18.19 -42.45 37.69
C ARG A 114 -17.94 -42.18 39.18
N ARG A 115 -17.50 -40.94 39.47
CA ARG A 115 -17.72 -40.08 40.66
C ARG A 115 -16.66 -40.00 41.79
N GLU A 116 -16.36 -38.71 42.05
CA GLU A 116 -16.29 -37.98 43.34
C GLU A 116 -15.05 -38.02 44.25
N ASP A 117 -14.39 -36.85 44.29
CA ASP A 117 -14.16 -35.98 45.45
C ASP A 117 -13.30 -36.40 46.66
N LYS A 118 -12.19 -35.64 46.79
CA LYS A 118 -11.87 -34.74 47.93
C LYS A 118 -11.25 -35.29 49.22
N LYS A 119 -9.98 -34.92 49.41
CA LYS A 119 -9.17 -34.59 50.63
C LYS A 119 -7.81 -35.30 50.53
N GLY A 120 -6.66 -34.70 50.76
CA GLY A 120 -6.27 -33.41 51.33
C GLY A 120 -4.84 -33.58 51.90
N SER A 121 -4.22 -32.46 52.28
CA SER A 121 -3.09 -32.35 53.23
C SER A 121 -1.67 -32.10 52.69
N SER A 122 -1.29 -30.81 52.77
CA SER A 122 -0.04 -30.32 53.41
C SER A 122 1.26 -30.49 52.60
N ARG A 123 2.23 -29.56 52.52
CA ARG A 123 2.72 -28.50 53.41
C ARG A 123 3.55 -27.48 52.61
N ARG A 124 3.42 -26.19 52.97
CA ARG A 124 4.46 -25.16 53.24
C ARG A 124 5.75 -25.15 52.38
N ARG A 125 5.95 -24.06 51.63
CA ARG A 125 6.80 -22.86 51.89
C ARG A 125 8.17 -22.98 51.21
N GLU A 126 8.45 -22.19 50.19
CA GLU A 126 8.89 -20.77 50.21
C GLU A 126 10.36 -20.59 50.60
N GLY A 127 11.07 -19.93 49.69
CA GLY A 127 12.21 -19.06 49.97
C GLY A 127 13.55 -19.76 50.15
N ALA A 128 14.68 -19.20 49.73
CA ALA A 128 14.95 -17.98 49.00
C ALA A 128 16.43 -18.03 48.56
N GLU A 129 16.69 -17.32 47.47
CA GLU A 129 17.90 -16.61 47.07
C GLU A 129 19.15 -16.66 47.99
N ARG A 130 20.32 -16.81 47.37
CA ARG A 130 21.44 -15.82 47.32
C ARG A 130 22.69 -16.46 46.71
N ARG A 131 23.16 -15.95 45.57
CA ARG A 131 24.32 -15.03 45.38
C ARG A 131 25.70 -15.67 45.61
N GLY A 132 26.41 -15.85 44.49
CA GLY A 132 27.75 -15.30 44.24
C GLY A 132 28.97 -16.09 44.74
N SER A 133 29.86 -16.46 43.82
CA SER A 133 31.29 -16.13 43.91
C SER A 133 32.03 -16.49 42.62
N SER A 134 32.92 -15.58 42.22
CA SER A 134 34.01 -15.76 41.25
C SER A 134 34.97 -16.87 41.69
N ASP A 135 35.62 -17.58 40.75
CA ASP A 135 37.02 -17.38 40.35
C ASP A 135 37.64 -18.66 39.74
N LYS A 136 38.44 -18.47 38.68
CA LYS A 136 39.63 -19.27 38.27
C LYS A 136 39.43 -20.72 37.79
N ASP A 137 40.23 -21.30 36.90
CA ASP A 137 41.39 -20.93 36.09
C ASP A 137 41.66 -22.14 35.14
N ARG A 138 42.32 -21.88 34.00
CA ARG A 138 43.18 -22.83 33.22
C ARG A 138 42.47 -24.05 32.57
N GLY A 139 42.56 -24.29 31.27
CA GLY A 139 43.75 -24.26 30.40
C GLY A 139 44.26 -25.70 30.22
N GLY A 140 44.34 -26.19 28.98
CA GLY A 140 45.13 -27.38 28.65
C GLY A 140 44.48 -28.38 27.69
N ASP A 141 44.95 -28.33 26.45
CA ASP A 141 45.04 -29.42 25.48
C ASP A 141 45.20 -30.83 26.09
N PHE A 142 44.55 -31.83 25.48
CA PHE A 142 45.27 -32.95 24.86
C PHE A 142 44.37 -33.78 23.92
N LYS A 143 44.94 -34.09 22.75
CA LYS A 143 44.55 -35.14 21.80
C LYS A 143 44.46 -36.50 22.54
N THR A 144 43.77 -37.55 22.07
CA THR A 144 44.13 -38.36 20.90
C THR A 144 43.17 -39.56 20.77
N SER A 145 42.96 -40.00 19.52
CA SER A 145 42.55 -41.35 19.07
C SER A 145 41.12 -41.80 19.37
N GLY A 146 40.36 -42.41 18.44
CA GLY A 146 40.72 -43.00 17.16
C GLY A 146 40.16 -44.42 17.06
N LYS A 147 38.97 -44.56 16.44
CA LYS A 147 38.44 -45.77 15.76
C LYS A 147 36.97 -45.47 15.40
N GLY A 148 36.46 -45.70 14.20
CA GLY A 148 36.97 -46.42 13.05
C GLY A 148 35.79 -47.11 12.36
N GLY A 149 35.56 -46.79 11.08
CA GLY A 149 34.75 -47.54 10.13
C GLY A 149 33.25 -47.21 10.12
N ASP A 150 32.54 -47.21 8.99
CA ASP A 150 32.85 -47.45 7.59
C ASP A 150 31.56 -47.11 6.79
N ARG A 151 31.69 -46.88 5.48
CA ARG A 151 30.63 -47.01 4.43
C ARG A 151 29.61 -45.88 4.25
N ARG A 152 29.86 -45.01 3.27
CA ARG A 152 29.50 -45.21 1.83
C ARG A 152 29.44 -43.86 1.10
N ARG A 153 30.26 -43.76 0.06
CA ARG A 153 30.16 -42.74 -1.00
C ARG A 153 28.86 -42.96 -1.79
N SER A 154 28.07 -41.90 -1.96
CA SER A 154 27.36 -41.67 -3.22
C SER A 154 27.20 -40.17 -3.47
N ARG A 155 27.61 -39.76 -4.66
CA ARG A 155 27.58 -38.41 -5.22
C ARG A 155 26.17 -37.82 -5.16
N LYS A 156 26.02 -36.62 -4.60
CA LYS A 156 24.93 -35.71 -4.98
C LYS A 156 25.32 -34.24 -4.82
N GLY A 157 25.42 -33.57 -5.96
CA GLY A 157 24.99 -32.19 -6.16
C GLY A 157 25.79 -31.12 -5.44
N SER A 158 26.65 -30.45 -6.20
CA SER A 158 27.00 -29.04 -6.01
C SER A 158 25.70 -28.22 -5.90
N GLY A 159 25.28 -27.93 -4.68
CA GLY A 159 24.15 -27.07 -4.34
C GLY A 159 24.71 -25.76 -3.83
N GLY A 160 24.49 -24.71 -4.62
CA GLY A 160 25.09 -23.39 -4.46
C GLY A 160 25.10 -22.88 -3.03
N ASP A 161 26.30 -22.43 -2.64
CA ASP A 161 26.55 -21.52 -1.54
C ASP A 161 25.66 -20.28 -1.73
N ASN A 162 24.45 -20.35 -1.18
CA ASN A 162 23.56 -19.22 -1.05
C ASN A 162 24.18 -18.34 0.03
N ARG A 163 25.19 -17.56 -0.36
CA ARG A 163 25.71 -16.43 0.40
C ARG A 163 24.53 -15.53 0.69
N ARG A 164 23.90 -15.76 1.85
CA ARG A 164 23.01 -14.80 2.49
C ARG A 164 23.83 -13.54 2.66
N SER A 165 23.69 -12.63 1.71
CA SER A 165 24.07 -11.24 1.90
C SER A 165 23.49 -10.83 3.26
N PRO A 166 24.29 -10.27 4.18
CA PRO A 166 23.77 -9.87 5.48
C PRO A 166 22.58 -8.95 5.23
N ALA A 167 21.41 -9.36 5.72
CA ALA A 167 20.20 -8.57 5.60
C ALA A 167 20.50 -7.20 6.20
N LYS A 168 20.60 -6.16 5.37
CA LYS A 168 20.63 -4.78 5.82
C LYS A 168 19.48 -4.65 6.81
N VAL A 169 19.78 -4.30 8.06
CA VAL A 169 18.78 -4.06 9.10
C VAL A 169 17.78 -3.06 8.52
N ALA A 170 16.62 -3.55 8.11
CA ALA A 170 15.58 -2.70 7.54
C ALA A 170 15.17 -1.74 8.65
N ALA A 171 15.10 -0.45 8.33
CA ALA A 171 14.61 0.55 9.28
C ALA A 171 13.27 0.05 9.87
N PRO A 172 13.05 0.26 11.18
CA PRO A 172 11.84 -0.21 11.84
C PRO A 172 10.61 0.32 11.10
N ARG A 173 9.64 -0.57 10.83
CA ARG A 173 8.41 -0.17 10.15
C ARG A 173 7.65 0.83 11.02
N PRO A 174 7.06 1.88 10.43
CA PRO A 174 6.30 2.86 11.18
C PRO A 174 5.12 2.21 11.93
N LYS A 175 4.75 2.77 13.08
CA LYS A 175 3.66 2.23 13.90
C LYS A 175 2.32 2.44 13.17
N ARG A 176 1.44 1.44 13.22
CA ARG A 176 0.09 1.53 12.65
C ARG A 176 -0.85 2.28 13.59
N LEU A 177 -1.79 3.04 13.04
CA LEU A 177 -2.83 3.69 13.83
C LEU A 177 -3.67 2.67 14.61
N ARG A 178 -3.91 2.94 15.89
CA ARG A 178 -4.76 2.12 16.77
C ARG A 178 -5.82 2.99 17.45
N PRO A 179 -6.96 3.23 16.79
CA PRO A 179 -8.06 3.99 17.33
C PRO A 179 -8.64 3.31 18.57
N ARG A 180 -9.11 4.12 19.51
CA ARG A 180 -10.02 3.64 20.56
C ARG A 180 -11.43 3.48 19.97
N ARG A 181 -12.39 3.09 20.79
CA ARG A 181 -13.82 3.03 20.42
C ARG A 181 -14.66 3.73 21.48
N LYS A 182 -14.20 4.90 21.96
CA LYS A 182 -14.84 5.64 23.03
C LYS A 182 -16.06 6.36 22.47
N HIS A 183 -15.85 7.19 21.45
CA HIS A 183 -16.89 7.98 20.82
C HIS A 183 -17.88 7.09 20.08
N LEU A 184 -17.40 6.07 19.37
CA LEU A 184 -18.26 5.11 18.67
C LEU A 184 -19.18 4.34 19.64
N LYS A 185 -18.66 3.90 20.79
CA LYS A 185 -19.49 3.22 21.81
C LYS A 185 -20.51 4.17 22.42
N ALA A 186 -20.12 5.42 22.71
CA ALA A 186 -21.04 6.43 23.24
C ALA A 186 -22.18 6.70 22.24
N ALA A 187 -21.85 6.87 20.95
CA ALA A 187 -22.85 7.08 19.90
C ALA A 187 -23.82 5.91 19.77
N LEU A 188 -23.34 4.66 19.90
CA LEU A 188 -24.20 3.47 19.89
C LEU A 188 -25.10 3.38 21.12
N ALA A 189 -24.62 3.81 22.30
CA ALA A 189 -25.37 3.75 23.55
C ALA A 189 -26.53 4.75 23.62
N VAL A 190 -26.50 5.81 22.79
CA VAL A 190 -27.56 6.82 22.70
C VAL A 190 -28.71 6.36 21.79
N LEU A 191 -28.50 5.37 20.93
CA LEU A 191 -29.52 4.90 20.01
C LEU A 191 -30.69 4.25 20.77
N PRO A 192 -31.95 4.46 20.33
CA PRO A 192 -33.08 3.69 20.82
C PRO A 192 -32.83 2.18 20.69
N ASP A 193 -33.35 1.38 21.61
CA ASP A 193 -33.14 -0.08 21.66
C ASP A 193 -33.51 -0.76 20.32
N GLU A 194 -34.60 -0.30 19.69
CA GLU A 194 -35.08 -0.76 18.37
C GLU A 194 -34.05 -0.56 17.26
N MET A 195 -33.19 0.46 17.37
CA MET A 195 -32.20 0.83 16.36
C MET A 195 -30.80 0.32 16.68
N SER A 196 -30.60 -0.25 17.88
CA SER A 196 -29.28 -0.68 18.37
C SER A 196 -28.61 -1.69 17.44
N LEU A 197 -29.36 -2.67 16.93
CA LEU A 197 -28.83 -3.70 16.05
C LEU A 197 -28.35 -3.11 14.70
N ILE A 198 -29.15 -2.22 14.11
CA ILE A 198 -28.81 -1.51 12.88
C ILE A 198 -27.53 -0.69 13.08
N GLY A 199 -27.46 0.06 14.18
CA GLY A 199 -26.26 0.81 14.56
C GLY A 199 -25.01 -0.07 14.69
N GLN A 200 -25.13 -1.26 15.28
CA GLN A 200 -24.02 -2.21 15.40
C GLN A 200 -23.53 -2.73 14.04
N HIS A 201 -24.42 -3.01 13.09
CA HIS A 201 -24.02 -3.39 11.73
C HIS A 201 -23.31 -2.25 11.01
N LEU A 202 -23.84 -1.02 11.13
CA LEU A 202 -23.22 0.18 10.56
C LEU A 202 -21.84 0.45 11.14
N ALA A 203 -21.65 0.27 12.44
CA ALA A 203 -20.36 0.45 13.11
C ALA A 203 -19.30 -0.59 12.70
N ARG A 204 -19.69 -1.79 12.25
CA ARG A 204 -18.75 -2.83 11.80
C ARG A 204 -18.30 -2.66 10.36
N GLY A 205 -19.22 -2.34 9.45
CA GLY A 205 -18.93 -2.32 8.02
C GLY A 205 -19.80 -1.38 7.19
N GLY A 206 -20.45 -0.40 7.83
CA GLY A 206 -21.33 0.55 7.16
C GLY A 206 -22.57 -0.10 6.55
N ILE A 207 -23.18 0.61 5.59
CA ILE A 207 -24.38 0.15 4.86
C ILE A 207 -24.17 -1.23 4.20
N PRO A 208 -23.02 -1.57 3.58
CA PRO A 208 -22.81 -2.91 3.02
C PRO A 208 -23.01 -4.04 4.03
N SER A 209 -22.45 -3.91 5.25
CA SER A 209 -22.62 -4.92 6.29
C SER A 209 -24.06 -5.05 6.78
N LEU A 210 -24.85 -3.98 6.71
CA LEU A 210 -26.27 -4.03 7.01
C LEU A 210 -27.04 -4.73 5.87
N ARG A 211 -26.73 -4.44 4.60
CA ARG A 211 -27.35 -5.12 3.45
C ARG A 211 -27.14 -6.63 3.53
N ASP A 212 -25.91 -7.07 3.77
CA ASP A 212 -25.59 -8.49 3.89
C ASP A 212 -26.41 -9.16 5.02
N ALA A 213 -26.58 -8.46 6.14
CA ALA A 213 -27.37 -8.95 7.27
C ALA A 213 -28.86 -9.08 6.94
N ILE A 214 -29.43 -8.06 6.28
CA ILE A 214 -30.84 -8.07 5.85
C ILE A 214 -31.07 -9.20 4.84
N THR A 215 -30.19 -9.36 3.84
CA THR A 215 -30.29 -10.43 2.85
C THR A 215 -30.23 -11.81 3.51
N ALA A 216 -29.33 -12.02 4.47
CA ALA A 216 -29.25 -13.27 5.21
C ALA A 216 -30.52 -13.55 6.02
N GLN A 217 -31.11 -12.51 6.64
CA GLN A 217 -32.31 -12.65 7.45
C GLN A 217 -33.57 -12.88 6.62
N ASN A 218 -33.74 -12.17 5.51
CA ASN A 218 -34.87 -12.40 4.60
C ASN A 218 -34.82 -13.79 4.00
N LYS A 219 -33.63 -14.29 3.62
CA LYS A 219 -33.48 -15.67 3.18
C LYS A 219 -33.98 -16.67 4.24
N ALA A 220 -33.63 -16.46 5.50
CA ALA A 220 -34.10 -17.31 6.60
C ALA A 220 -35.62 -17.19 6.84
N ALA A 221 -36.18 -15.99 6.74
CA ALA A 221 -37.62 -15.75 6.86
C ALA A 221 -38.40 -16.48 5.75
N THR A 222 -37.95 -16.38 4.50
CA THR A 222 -38.55 -17.11 3.37
C THR A 222 -38.48 -18.62 3.58
N GLU A 223 -37.34 -19.15 4.06
CA GLU A 223 -37.18 -20.58 4.40
C GLU A 223 -38.11 -21.03 5.55
N ALA A 224 -38.41 -20.13 6.50
CA ALA A 224 -39.31 -20.37 7.62
C ALA A 224 -40.79 -20.12 7.29
N GLY A 225 -41.12 -19.61 6.10
CA GLY A 225 -42.47 -19.21 5.72
C GLY A 225 -42.97 -17.93 6.41
N GLU A 226 -42.06 -17.12 6.93
CA GLU A 226 -42.33 -15.82 7.53
C GLU A 226 -42.25 -14.69 6.48
N PRO A 227 -42.95 -13.57 6.68
CA PRO A 227 -42.86 -12.43 5.77
C PRO A 227 -41.45 -11.81 5.77
N GLU A 228 -41.02 -11.33 4.60
CA GLU A 228 -39.73 -10.66 4.46
C GLU A 228 -39.69 -9.31 5.19
N ILE A 229 -38.50 -8.96 5.67
CA ILE A 229 -38.24 -7.67 6.31
C ILE A 229 -38.13 -6.59 5.23
N PRO A 230 -38.79 -5.43 5.40
CA PRO A 230 -38.77 -4.35 4.42
C PRO A 230 -37.38 -3.71 4.35
N VAL A 231 -36.63 -4.06 3.30
CA VAL A 231 -35.23 -3.64 3.08
C VAL A 231 -35.12 -2.12 2.99
N ASP A 232 -35.98 -1.48 2.21
CA ASP A 232 -35.89 -0.05 1.93
C ASP A 232 -36.05 0.81 3.19
N LEU A 233 -36.95 0.41 4.10
CA LEU A 233 -37.15 1.13 5.36
C LEU A 233 -35.91 1.05 6.25
N LEU A 234 -35.26 -0.11 6.32
CA LEU A 234 -34.03 -0.28 7.09
C LEU A 234 -32.86 0.49 6.50
N LEU A 235 -32.77 0.56 5.16
CA LEU A 235 -31.74 1.34 4.47
C LEU A 235 -31.96 2.86 4.67
N GLN A 236 -33.19 3.34 4.59
CA GLN A 236 -33.51 4.75 4.88
C GLN A 236 -33.15 5.13 6.32
N LEU A 237 -33.44 4.25 7.30
CA LEU A 237 -33.03 4.47 8.68
C LEU A 237 -31.50 4.48 8.81
N ALA A 238 -30.82 3.56 8.13
CA ALA A 238 -29.38 3.47 8.14
C ALA A 238 -28.69 4.72 7.60
N GLU A 239 -29.21 5.29 6.51
CA GLU A 239 -28.73 6.54 5.93
C GLU A 239 -28.85 7.73 6.91
N ARG A 240 -29.87 7.74 7.77
CA ARG A 240 -30.03 8.74 8.84
C ARG A 240 -29.03 8.55 9.99
N LEU A 241 -28.77 7.30 10.39
CA LEU A 241 -27.88 6.99 11.52
C LEU A 241 -26.40 7.06 11.16
N GLN A 242 -26.04 6.71 9.92
CA GLN A 242 -24.65 6.53 9.50
C GLN A 242 -23.78 7.79 9.66
N PRO A 243 -24.22 9.01 9.35
CA PRO A 243 -23.39 10.21 9.51
C PRO A 243 -22.85 10.37 10.93
N ASN A 244 -23.70 10.21 11.95
CA ASN A 244 -23.30 10.35 13.35
C ASN A 244 -22.30 9.26 13.78
N LEU A 245 -22.55 8.00 13.37
CA LEU A 245 -21.62 6.90 13.66
C LEU A 245 -20.27 7.08 12.96
N ARG A 246 -20.25 7.62 11.72
CA ARG A 246 -19.01 7.94 11.00
C ARG A 246 -18.24 9.08 11.65
N THR A 247 -18.92 10.12 12.11
CA THR A 247 -18.29 11.20 12.89
C THR A 247 -17.67 10.65 14.18
N ALA A 248 -18.37 9.78 14.90
CA ALA A 248 -17.87 9.16 16.13
C ALA A 248 -16.65 8.24 15.90
N ASP A 249 -16.69 7.37 14.89
CA ASP A 249 -15.53 6.53 14.51
C ASP A 249 -14.34 7.38 14.07
N TRP A 250 -14.59 8.41 13.25
CA TRP A 250 -13.55 9.33 12.83
C TRP A 250 -12.93 10.07 14.02
N HIS A 251 -13.74 10.49 15.00
CA HIS A 251 -13.26 11.16 16.21
C HIS A 251 -12.28 10.26 16.98
N ASP A 252 -12.64 8.99 17.22
CA ASP A 252 -11.76 8.00 17.85
C ASP A 252 -10.43 7.81 17.06
N ARG A 253 -10.48 7.86 15.73
CA ARG A 253 -9.30 7.78 14.85
C ARG A 253 -8.45 9.04 14.92
N ALA A 254 -9.08 10.21 14.95
CA ALA A 254 -8.41 11.51 15.00
C ALA A 254 -7.71 11.73 16.34
N GLU A 255 -8.33 11.40 17.47
CA GLU A 255 -7.67 11.42 18.78
C GLU A 255 -6.44 10.51 18.81
N ALA A 256 -6.55 9.29 18.28
CA ALA A 256 -5.43 8.36 18.24
C ALA A 256 -4.31 8.82 17.28
N ALA A 257 -4.68 9.48 16.17
CA ALA A 257 -3.72 10.03 15.22
C ALA A 257 -2.97 11.23 15.81
N LEU A 258 -3.68 12.12 16.52
CA LEU A 258 -3.10 13.27 17.19
C LEU A 258 -2.20 12.85 18.37
N ALA A 259 -2.65 11.92 19.21
CA ALA A 259 -1.84 11.38 20.31
C ALA A 259 -0.58 10.66 19.82
N GLY A 260 -0.67 10.02 18.64
CA GLY A 260 0.43 9.33 17.99
C GLY A 260 1.12 10.14 16.90
N ILE A 261 0.95 11.46 16.86
CA ILE A 261 1.29 12.28 15.69
C ILE A 261 2.74 12.18 15.29
N ALA A 262 3.67 11.88 16.21
CA ALA A 262 5.10 11.73 15.95
C ALA A 262 5.53 10.30 15.53
N GLU A 263 4.73 9.27 15.83
CA GLU A 263 5.17 7.87 15.71
C GLU A 263 4.35 7.05 14.71
N VAL A 264 3.09 7.42 14.50
CA VAL A 264 2.17 6.73 13.59
C VAL A 264 2.62 6.93 12.14
N ASP A 265 2.38 5.97 11.27
CA ASP A 265 2.68 6.10 9.84
C ASP A 265 1.97 7.34 9.23
N LEU A 266 2.73 8.20 8.54
CA LEU A 266 2.20 9.39 7.85
C LEU A 266 1.07 9.05 6.89
N ARG A 267 1.06 7.85 6.29
CA ARG A 267 -0.04 7.38 5.45
C ARG A 267 -1.34 7.26 6.22
N ASP A 268 -1.28 6.71 7.43
CA ASP A 268 -2.46 6.51 8.27
C ASP A 268 -3.01 7.87 8.74
N ILE A 269 -2.13 8.80 9.14
CA ILE A 269 -2.51 10.17 9.52
C ILE A 269 -3.18 10.90 8.34
N ARG A 270 -2.59 10.85 7.14
CA ARG A 270 -3.18 11.43 5.92
C ARG A 270 -4.57 10.85 5.63
N SER A 271 -4.76 9.55 5.81
CA SER A 271 -6.08 8.93 5.63
C SER A 271 -7.12 9.48 6.60
N VAL A 272 -6.74 9.81 7.83
CA VAL A 272 -7.65 10.41 8.81
C VAL A 272 -7.95 11.87 8.48
N VAL A 273 -6.95 12.64 8.05
CA VAL A 273 -7.12 14.02 7.59
C VAL A 273 -8.09 14.11 6.40
N VAL A 274 -7.91 13.24 5.38
CA VAL A 274 -8.82 13.21 4.22
C VAL A 274 -10.23 12.81 4.63
N ALA A 275 -10.38 11.84 5.55
CA ALA A 275 -11.68 11.43 6.04
C ALA A 275 -12.43 12.55 6.80
N ALA A 276 -11.71 13.55 7.32
CA ALA A 276 -12.29 14.65 8.07
C ALA A 276 -13.27 15.48 7.24
N GLU A 277 -13.04 15.63 5.93
CA GLU A 277 -13.88 16.43 5.02
C GLU A 277 -15.36 16.01 5.06
N THR A 278 -15.64 14.73 5.30
CA THR A 278 -17.01 14.18 5.33
C THR A 278 -17.49 13.83 6.74
N ALA A 279 -16.56 13.68 7.69
CA ALA A 279 -16.82 13.16 9.02
C ALA A 279 -16.79 14.23 10.14
N ALA A 280 -16.04 15.33 9.98
CA ALA A 280 -15.97 16.40 10.97
C ALA A 280 -17.20 17.33 10.84
N ARG A 281 -18.24 17.08 11.63
CA ARG A 281 -19.57 17.74 11.52
C ARG A 281 -19.92 18.66 12.69
N THR A 282 -19.16 18.59 13.78
CA THR A 282 -19.31 19.42 14.99
C THR A 282 -18.10 20.35 15.13
N ASP A 283 -18.21 21.41 15.92
CA ASP A 283 -17.10 22.35 16.11
C ASP A 283 -15.88 21.67 16.73
N GLU A 284 -16.08 20.84 17.76
CA GLU A 284 -15.04 20.00 18.36
C GLU A 284 -14.32 19.11 17.32
N THR A 285 -15.08 18.48 16.41
CA THR A 285 -14.48 17.62 15.38
C THR A 285 -13.79 18.41 14.27
N ARG A 286 -14.20 19.66 14.01
CA ARG A 286 -13.52 20.56 13.08
C ARG A 286 -12.21 21.07 13.67
N GLU A 287 -12.21 21.50 14.92
CA GLU A 287 -11.01 21.92 15.67
C GLU A 287 -9.98 20.78 15.74
N LEU A 288 -10.44 19.54 15.99
CA LEU A 288 -9.57 18.37 15.98
C LEU A 288 -8.99 18.09 14.57
N ALA A 289 -9.78 18.31 13.51
CA ALA A 289 -9.30 18.16 12.14
C ALA A 289 -8.24 19.22 11.79
N GLU A 290 -8.41 20.47 12.24
CA GLU A 290 -7.42 21.55 12.08
C GLU A 290 -6.13 21.23 12.81
N SER A 291 -6.22 20.86 14.10
CA SER A 291 -5.07 20.42 14.89
C SER A 291 -4.30 19.27 14.22
N LEU A 292 -5.03 18.32 13.62
CA LEU A 292 -4.42 17.20 12.91
C LEU A 292 -3.74 17.63 11.60
N ARG A 293 -4.30 18.59 10.86
CA ARG A 293 -3.67 19.16 9.65
C ARG A 293 -2.39 19.90 10.00
N GLU A 294 -2.43 20.74 11.02
CA GLU A 294 -1.26 21.48 11.50
C GLU A 294 -0.16 20.53 11.97
N GLY A 295 -0.50 19.55 12.81
CA GLY A 295 0.44 18.55 13.30
C GLY A 295 1.04 17.69 12.18
N LEU A 296 0.24 17.33 11.17
CA LEU A 296 0.73 16.60 9.99
C LEU A 296 1.72 17.44 9.18
N THR A 297 1.40 18.71 8.92
CA THR A 297 2.28 19.63 8.18
C THR A 297 3.60 19.82 8.93
N ALA A 298 3.53 20.18 10.21
CA ALA A 298 4.72 20.37 11.06
C ALA A 298 5.60 19.12 11.09
N ARG A 299 5.01 17.92 11.18
CA ARG A 299 5.77 16.67 11.15
C ARG A 299 6.40 16.40 9.79
N VAL A 300 5.68 16.63 8.69
CA VAL A 300 6.23 16.46 7.34
C VAL A 300 7.42 17.39 7.11
N ASP A 301 7.31 18.64 7.55
CA ASP A 301 8.36 19.64 7.42
C ASP A 301 9.57 19.27 8.29
N HIS A 302 9.33 18.80 9.51
CA HIS A 302 10.39 18.30 10.39
C HIS A 302 11.13 17.10 9.78
N GLU A 303 10.42 16.05 9.35
CA GLU A 303 11.05 14.87 8.72
C GLU A 303 11.79 15.24 7.42
N HIS A 304 11.29 16.22 6.67
CA HIS A 304 11.97 16.73 5.47
C HIS A 304 13.26 17.48 5.82
N ALA A 305 13.23 18.35 6.83
CA ALA A 305 14.40 19.06 7.32
C ALA A 305 15.46 18.09 7.87
N GLU A 306 15.06 17.06 8.62
CA GLU A 306 15.98 16.03 9.11
C GLU A 306 16.62 15.25 7.98
N TRP A 307 15.83 14.82 6.98
CA TRP A 307 16.35 14.13 5.80
C TRP A 307 17.33 14.99 5.00
N ALA A 308 16.99 16.25 4.73
CA ALA A 308 17.89 17.18 4.03
C ALA A 308 19.18 17.41 4.82
N ASN A 309 19.09 17.52 6.15
CA ASN A 309 20.24 17.62 7.02
C ASN A 309 21.09 16.34 7.04
N GLU A 310 20.48 15.14 7.01
CA GLU A 310 21.23 13.89 6.90
C GLU A 310 21.97 13.79 5.55
N VAL A 311 21.35 14.24 4.44
CA VAL A 311 22.02 14.34 3.13
C VAL A 311 23.21 15.29 3.21
N ARG A 312 23.00 16.51 3.72
CA ARG A 312 24.04 17.54 3.89
C ARG A 312 25.21 17.03 4.73
N THR A 313 24.95 16.56 5.95
CA THR A 313 25.99 16.05 6.84
C THR A 313 26.70 14.82 6.27
N THR A 314 26.01 13.95 5.53
CA THR A 314 26.64 12.83 4.84
C THR A 314 27.59 13.31 3.74
N LEU A 315 27.20 14.35 3.02
CA LEU A 315 28.02 15.00 2.00
C LEU A 315 29.25 15.68 2.61
N ASP A 316 29.08 16.45 3.69
CA ASP A 316 30.17 17.12 4.42
C ASP A 316 31.23 16.13 4.93
N ASN A 317 30.80 14.91 5.28
CA ASN A 317 31.69 13.81 5.67
C ASN A 317 32.39 13.11 4.48
N GLY A 318 32.27 13.63 3.26
CA GLY A 318 32.87 13.05 2.04
C GLY A 318 32.24 11.73 1.58
N ARG A 319 31.07 11.33 2.12
CA ARG A 319 30.41 10.05 1.81
C ARG A 319 29.45 10.17 0.63
N ILE A 320 29.98 10.53 -0.54
CA ILE A 320 29.23 10.93 -1.75
C ILE A 320 28.22 9.87 -2.21
N VAL A 321 28.63 8.60 -2.37
CA VAL A 321 27.72 7.50 -2.77
C VAL A 321 26.57 7.32 -1.77
N ARG A 322 26.82 7.52 -0.47
CA ARG A 322 25.77 7.43 0.55
C ARG A 322 24.82 8.62 0.44
N ALA A 323 25.34 9.83 0.26
CA ALA A 323 24.53 11.03 0.07
C ALA A 323 23.61 10.91 -1.16
N LEU A 324 24.14 10.46 -2.31
CA LEU A 324 23.38 10.20 -3.54
C LEU A 324 22.26 9.15 -3.35
N ARG A 325 22.52 8.11 -2.57
CA ARG A 325 21.50 7.09 -2.26
C ARG A 325 20.44 7.63 -1.30
N LEU A 326 20.82 8.47 -0.35
CA LEU A 326 19.91 9.07 0.62
C LEU A 326 19.00 10.12 -0.03
N SER A 327 19.52 10.92 -0.96
CA SER A 327 18.75 11.91 -1.73
C SER A 327 17.65 11.29 -2.60
N SER A 328 17.74 10.00 -2.94
CA SER A 328 16.69 9.26 -3.66
C SER A 328 15.50 8.82 -2.77
N ARG A 329 15.55 9.08 -1.46
CA ARG A 329 14.59 8.56 -0.47
C ARG A 329 13.99 9.67 0.40
N PRO A 330 13.24 10.62 -0.18
CA PRO A 330 12.58 11.65 0.60
C PRO A 330 11.48 11.03 1.48
N PRO A 331 11.16 11.64 2.65
CA PRO A 331 10.09 11.18 3.54
C PRO A 331 8.71 11.21 2.87
N LYS A 332 8.51 12.13 1.93
CA LYS A 332 7.33 12.21 1.06
C LYS A 332 7.76 12.13 -0.40
N ALA A 333 7.08 11.27 -1.16
CA ALA A 333 7.32 11.15 -2.59
C ALA A 333 7.10 12.51 -3.28
N GLY A 334 8.07 12.91 -4.08
CA GLY A 334 8.07 14.21 -4.77
C GLY A 334 8.54 15.40 -3.93
N SER A 335 8.88 15.23 -2.64
CA SER A 335 9.51 16.32 -1.88
C SER A 335 10.91 16.60 -2.44
N PRO A 336 11.17 17.83 -2.92
CA PRO A 336 12.46 18.18 -3.50
C PRO A 336 13.53 18.31 -2.41
N LEU A 337 14.77 18.03 -2.76
CA LEU A 337 15.93 18.46 -1.97
C LEU A 337 16.11 19.97 -2.19
N PRO A 338 16.51 20.78 -1.19
CA PRO A 338 16.68 22.20 -1.41
C PRO A 338 17.81 22.48 -2.42
N SER A 339 17.71 23.61 -3.14
CA SER A 339 18.55 23.90 -4.33
C SER A 339 20.04 23.91 -4.01
N ALA A 340 20.44 24.52 -2.90
CA ALA A 340 21.83 24.58 -2.46
C ALA A 340 22.41 23.18 -2.19
N GLU A 341 21.64 22.25 -1.64
CA GLU A 341 22.05 20.86 -1.44
C GLU A 341 22.07 20.08 -2.76
N LEU A 342 21.16 20.36 -3.71
CA LEU A 342 21.20 19.75 -5.04
C LEU A 342 22.45 20.17 -5.82
N GLU A 343 22.80 21.45 -5.78
CA GLU A 343 24.00 21.99 -6.43
C GLU A 343 25.27 21.37 -5.85
N ARG A 344 25.41 21.40 -4.51
CA ARG A 344 26.55 20.75 -3.83
C ARG A 344 26.64 19.26 -4.10
N LEU A 345 25.51 18.55 -4.17
CA LEU A 345 25.49 17.12 -4.46
C LEU A 345 25.88 16.82 -5.91
N ALA A 346 25.47 17.66 -6.86
CA ALA A 346 25.86 17.55 -8.27
C ALA A 346 27.35 17.84 -8.46
N GLU A 347 27.86 18.93 -7.86
CA GLU A 347 29.28 19.29 -7.89
C GLU A 347 30.15 18.17 -7.30
N ALA A 348 29.79 17.68 -6.11
CA ALA A 348 30.52 16.56 -5.51
C ALA A 348 30.47 15.29 -6.36
N ALA A 349 29.35 15.01 -7.05
CA ALA A 349 29.28 13.90 -7.98
C ALA A 349 30.22 14.12 -9.17
N ASN A 350 30.23 15.30 -9.79
CA ASN A 350 31.11 15.67 -10.90
C ASN A 350 32.60 15.51 -10.52
N SER A 351 33.02 16.06 -9.38
CA SER A 351 34.41 15.97 -8.91
C SER A 351 34.81 14.59 -8.40
N SER A 352 33.84 13.75 -8.00
CA SER A 352 34.11 12.34 -7.71
C SER A 352 34.29 11.50 -8.97
N LEU A 353 33.86 12.05 -10.10
CA LEU A 353 33.86 11.43 -11.40
C LEU A 353 35.04 11.99 -12.25
N THR A 354 36.27 11.56 -11.93
CA THR A 354 37.49 11.78 -12.75
C THR A 354 38.12 10.51 -13.36
N SER A 355 39.04 10.70 -14.32
CA SER A 355 39.82 9.64 -14.99
C SER A 355 40.80 8.90 -14.07
N GLN A 356 41.12 9.46 -12.90
CA GLN A 356 42.07 8.92 -11.94
C GLN A 356 41.42 7.92 -10.96
N VAL A 357 40.09 7.85 -10.94
CA VAL A 357 39.34 6.97 -10.04
C VAL A 357 39.23 5.57 -10.64
N SER A 358 39.23 4.54 -9.78
CA SER A 358 39.03 3.16 -10.24
C SER A 358 37.66 2.99 -10.92
N GLN A 359 37.60 2.13 -11.93
CA GLN A 359 36.37 1.91 -12.70
C GLN A 359 35.25 1.27 -11.86
N ASP A 360 35.58 0.45 -10.85
CA ASP A 360 34.59 -0.08 -9.89
C ASP A 360 33.93 1.05 -9.08
N ARG A 361 34.73 2.04 -8.67
CA ARG A 361 34.24 3.20 -7.96
C ARG A 361 33.44 4.09 -8.89
N TRP A 362 33.87 4.24 -10.15
CA TRP A 362 33.10 4.90 -11.20
C TRP A 362 31.70 4.31 -11.35
N ALA A 363 31.64 2.99 -11.55
CA ALA A 363 30.40 2.22 -11.68
C ALA A 363 29.50 2.37 -10.44
N THR A 364 30.09 2.38 -9.25
CA THR A 364 29.36 2.56 -7.99
C THR A 364 28.75 3.96 -7.87
N ILE A 365 29.47 5.00 -8.30
CA ILE A 365 28.99 6.38 -8.26
C ILE A 365 27.86 6.57 -9.28
N ILE A 366 28.04 6.13 -10.53
CA ILE A 366 27.02 6.34 -11.57
C ILE A 366 25.72 5.58 -11.28
N ASP A 367 25.81 4.38 -10.68
CA ASP A 367 24.63 3.63 -10.21
C ASP A 367 23.86 4.39 -9.11
N ALA A 368 24.56 5.11 -8.24
CA ALA A 368 23.95 5.97 -7.23
C ALA A 368 23.40 7.28 -7.83
N VAL A 369 24.13 7.90 -8.76
CA VAL A 369 23.69 9.10 -9.50
C VAL A 369 22.38 8.82 -10.22
N ALA A 370 22.26 7.68 -10.91
CA ALA A 370 21.08 7.29 -11.68
C ALA A 370 19.76 7.22 -10.89
N LEU A 371 19.82 7.13 -9.55
CA LEU A 371 18.64 7.15 -8.68
C LEU A 371 18.47 8.49 -7.94
N SER A 372 19.49 9.33 -7.94
CA SER A 372 19.52 10.62 -7.25
C SER A 372 18.78 11.67 -8.07
N PRO A 373 18.12 12.68 -7.45
CA PRO A 373 17.50 13.78 -8.18
C PRO A 373 18.47 14.63 -9.03
N VAL A 374 19.79 14.50 -8.84
CA VAL A 374 20.80 15.22 -9.64
C VAL A 374 21.24 14.48 -10.91
N HIS A 375 20.62 13.36 -11.26
CA HIS A 375 21.04 12.50 -12.40
C HIS A 375 21.20 13.25 -13.74
N LEU A 376 20.36 14.26 -14.01
CA LEU A 376 20.44 15.09 -15.22
C LEU A 376 21.41 16.28 -15.11
N ARG A 377 22.02 16.50 -13.94
CA ARG A 377 22.94 17.62 -13.66
C ARG A 377 24.40 17.16 -13.63
N VAL A 378 24.65 15.87 -13.68
CA VAL A 378 25.99 15.30 -13.52
C VAL A 378 26.74 15.33 -14.84
N VAL A 379 27.86 16.04 -14.86
CA VAL A 379 28.83 16.11 -15.95
C VAL A 379 30.17 15.63 -15.38
N PRO A 380 30.62 14.41 -15.70
CA PRO A 380 31.91 13.90 -15.23
C PRO A 380 33.08 14.82 -15.60
N GLU A 381 33.97 15.10 -14.65
CA GLU A 381 35.18 15.91 -14.90
C GLU A 381 36.21 15.18 -15.78
N GLY A 382 36.22 13.85 -15.76
CA GLY A 382 37.11 13.07 -16.61
C GLY A 382 36.66 11.64 -16.80
N MET A 383 36.87 11.12 -18.01
CA MET A 383 36.47 9.78 -18.40
C MET A 383 37.64 8.80 -18.25
N PRO A 384 37.41 7.53 -17.85
CA PRO A 384 38.43 6.49 -17.93
C PRO A 384 38.92 6.33 -19.37
N ALA A 385 40.24 6.29 -19.58
CA ALA A 385 40.83 6.22 -20.92
C ALA A 385 40.45 4.94 -21.68
N GLU A 386 40.42 3.81 -20.98
CA GLU A 386 40.01 2.50 -21.52
C GLU A 386 38.93 1.89 -20.61
N PRO A 387 37.64 2.14 -20.89
CA PRO A 387 36.55 1.61 -20.06
C PRO A 387 36.42 0.09 -20.25
N ALA A 388 36.46 -0.64 -19.14
CA ALA A 388 36.23 -2.08 -19.09
C ALA A 388 34.75 -2.41 -19.32
N GLU A 389 34.50 -3.62 -19.82
CA GLU A 389 33.14 -4.08 -20.15
C GLU A 389 32.20 -4.03 -18.94
N GLU A 390 32.68 -4.34 -17.73
CA GLU A 390 31.89 -4.27 -16.50
C GLU A 390 31.35 -2.86 -16.23
N LEU A 391 32.16 -1.84 -16.49
CA LEU A 391 31.72 -0.45 -16.36
C LEU A 391 30.68 -0.11 -17.44
N LEU A 392 30.95 -0.50 -18.69
CA LEU A 392 30.04 -0.27 -19.80
C LEU A 392 28.67 -0.95 -19.56
N GLU A 393 28.65 -2.14 -18.97
CA GLU A 393 27.41 -2.83 -18.57
C GLU A 393 26.59 -2.00 -17.57
N VAL A 394 27.23 -1.41 -16.56
CA VAL A 394 26.55 -0.53 -15.59
C VAL A 394 26.00 0.70 -16.29
N VAL A 395 26.82 1.39 -17.10
CA VAL A 395 26.38 2.60 -17.83
C VAL A 395 25.22 2.28 -18.78
N ARG A 396 25.26 1.16 -19.52
CA ARG A 396 24.14 0.70 -20.36
C ARG A 396 22.88 0.48 -19.53
N ARG A 397 22.99 -0.17 -18.37
CA ARG A 397 21.85 -0.44 -17.47
C ARG A 397 21.17 0.84 -16.98
N VAL A 398 21.94 1.88 -16.68
CA VAL A 398 21.41 3.15 -16.16
C VAL A 398 21.23 4.24 -17.23
N SER A 399 21.49 3.92 -18.50
CA SER A 399 21.55 4.89 -19.60
C SER A 399 20.31 5.78 -19.75
N MET A 400 19.12 5.24 -19.50
CA MET A 400 17.86 6.01 -19.51
C MET A 400 17.78 7.09 -18.41
N ASN A 401 18.46 6.87 -17.29
CA ASN A 401 18.47 7.79 -16.16
C ASN A 401 19.64 8.78 -16.24
N VAL A 402 20.71 8.48 -16.98
CA VAL A 402 21.89 9.36 -17.14
C VAL A 402 22.27 9.48 -18.62
N PRO A 403 21.38 10.04 -19.47
CA PRO A 403 21.53 10.01 -20.92
C PRO A 403 22.83 10.70 -21.40
N ASP A 404 23.19 11.84 -20.82
CA ASP A 404 24.38 12.60 -21.24
C ASP A 404 25.69 11.88 -20.88
N VAL A 405 25.72 11.22 -19.72
CA VAL A 405 26.86 10.38 -19.32
C VAL A 405 26.95 9.16 -20.23
N ALA A 406 25.84 8.50 -20.54
CA ALA A 406 25.81 7.36 -21.45
C ALA A 406 26.31 7.75 -22.86
N ALA A 407 25.86 8.89 -23.37
CA ALA A 407 26.32 9.42 -24.65
C ALA A 407 27.85 9.68 -24.66
N SER A 408 28.41 10.14 -23.54
CA SER A 408 29.87 10.32 -23.37
C SER A 408 30.66 9.01 -23.43
N PHE A 409 30.03 7.86 -23.16
CA PHE A 409 30.58 6.52 -23.35
C PHE A 409 30.28 5.92 -24.74
N GLY A 410 29.64 6.67 -25.64
CA GLY A 410 29.18 6.16 -26.93
C GLY A 410 28.02 5.17 -26.82
N ILE A 411 27.29 5.18 -25.69
CA ILE A 411 26.15 4.31 -25.42
C ILE A 411 24.86 5.09 -25.70
N GLU A 412 24.06 4.58 -26.63
CA GLU A 412 22.73 5.13 -26.88
C GLU A 412 21.76 4.74 -25.74
N PRO A 413 21.04 5.71 -25.14
CA PRO A 413 20.06 5.45 -24.08
C PRO A 413 19.00 4.45 -24.55
N THR A 414 19.11 3.22 -24.06
CA THR A 414 18.25 2.12 -24.50
C THR A 414 17.34 1.72 -23.35
N PRO A 415 16.02 1.54 -23.58
CA PRO A 415 15.13 1.07 -22.53
C PRO A 415 15.61 -0.29 -21.99
N PRO A 416 15.62 -0.47 -20.66
CA PRO A 416 16.13 -1.69 -20.06
C PRO A 416 15.34 -2.90 -20.58
N ARG A 417 16.05 -4.00 -20.87
CA ARG A 417 15.43 -5.25 -21.32
C ARG A 417 14.40 -5.66 -20.26
N ARG A 418 13.11 -5.63 -20.62
CA ARG A 418 12.02 -6.10 -19.75
C ARG A 418 12.31 -7.56 -19.40
N ASN A 419 12.70 -7.81 -18.16
CA ASN A 419 12.79 -9.18 -17.64
C ASN A 419 11.40 -9.80 -17.77
N ARG A 420 11.25 -10.72 -18.75
CA ARG A 420 10.03 -11.51 -18.91
C ARG A 420 9.86 -12.29 -17.60
N ARG A 421 8.90 -11.87 -16.77
CA ARG A 421 8.47 -12.66 -15.61
C ARG A 421 8.19 -14.09 -16.11
N PRO A 422 8.72 -15.13 -15.46
CA PRO A 422 8.36 -16.50 -15.80
C PRO A 422 6.83 -16.60 -15.76
N ARG A 423 6.21 -16.99 -16.87
CA ARG A 423 4.77 -17.25 -16.90
C ARG A 423 4.52 -18.33 -15.85
N ARG A 424 3.72 -17.99 -14.84
CA ARG A 424 3.26 -18.94 -13.83
C ARG A 424 2.52 -20.06 -14.60
N PRO A 425 2.91 -21.34 -14.45
CA PRO A 425 2.21 -22.41 -15.15
C PRO A 425 0.74 -22.39 -14.74
N ALA A 426 -0.14 -22.53 -15.73
CA ALA A 426 -1.58 -22.67 -15.48
C ALA A 426 -1.78 -23.91 -14.61
N ALA A 427 -2.51 -23.75 -13.50
CA ALA A 427 -2.94 -24.89 -12.72
C ALA A 427 -3.87 -25.74 -13.60
N SER A 428 -3.51 -27.00 -13.78
CA SER A 428 -4.32 -28.02 -14.46
C SER A 428 -5.46 -28.48 -13.59
#